data_AF-A0A5W2LW56-F1
#
_entry.id   AF-A0A5W2LW56-F1
#
_cell.length_a   1.000
_cell.length_b   1.000
_cell.length_c   1.000
_cell.angle_alpha   90.00
_cell.angle_beta   90.00
_cell.angle_gamma   90.00
#
_symmetry.space_group_name_H-M   'P 1'
#
loop_
_entity.id
_entity.type
_entity.pdbx_description
1 polymer ?
#
loop_
_entity_poly.entity_id
_entity_poly.type
_entity_poly.pdbx_seq_one_letter_code
_entity_poly.pdbx_strand_id
1 'polypeptide(L)'
;MKKDPTLQQTHDTMRFFRRGGSLRMLLDDDVTQPLNTLYRYAMQLMDVNEFAGAARLFQLLTIYDAWSFDYWFRLGECCQAQKHWGEAIYAYGRAAQIKIDAPQAPWAAAECYLACDNVCYAIKALKAVVRICGEVSEHQILRLRAEKMLQQLSDRS
;
A
#
# COMPACT_ATOMS: atom_id res chain seq x y z
N MET A 1 -11.81 -37.42 27.32
CA MET A 1 -11.11 -36.20 27.76
C MET A 1 -11.65 -35.03 26.95
N LYS A 2 -12.45 -34.14 27.56
CA LYS A 2 -12.89 -32.90 26.90
C LYS A 2 -11.66 -31.98 26.82
N LYS A 3 -11.28 -31.54 25.62
CA LYS A 3 -10.18 -30.57 25.45
C LYS A 3 -10.54 -29.28 26.18
N ASP A 4 -9.56 -28.69 26.85
CA ASP A 4 -9.72 -27.41 27.55
C ASP A 4 -10.22 -26.34 26.55
N PRO A 5 -11.36 -25.68 26.80
CA PRO A 5 -11.97 -24.76 25.84
C PRO A 5 -11.06 -23.58 25.46
N THR A 6 -10.21 -23.11 26.38
CA THR A 6 -9.26 -22.00 26.17
C THR A 6 -8.12 -22.37 25.21
N LEU A 7 -7.64 -23.63 25.28
CA LEU A 7 -6.63 -24.18 24.37
C LEU A 7 -7.20 -24.37 22.95
N GLN A 8 -8.46 -24.79 22.85
CA GLN A 8 -9.13 -24.94 21.56
C GLN A 8 -9.32 -23.58 20.87
N GLN A 9 -9.81 -22.57 21.62
CA GLN A 9 -9.95 -21.20 21.11
C GLN A 9 -8.62 -20.62 20.61
N THR A 10 -7.54 -20.83 21.36
CA THR A 10 -6.20 -20.34 20.99
C THR A 10 -5.71 -20.98 19.68
N HIS A 11 -5.91 -22.29 19.51
CA HIS A 11 -5.55 -22.97 18.26
C HIS A 11 -6.39 -22.49 17.07
N ASP A 12 -7.68 -22.24 17.26
CA ASP A 12 -8.57 -21.78 16.20
C ASP A 12 -8.20 -20.35 15.76
N THR A 13 -7.88 -19.46 16.70
CA THR A 13 -7.34 -18.12 16.43
C THR A 13 -6.01 -18.17 15.67
N MET A 14 -5.06 -19.02 16.08
CA MET A 14 -3.79 -19.18 15.36
C MET A 14 -4.01 -19.71 13.94
N ARG A 15 -4.92 -20.66 13.76
CA ARG A 15 -5.27 -21.22 12.45
C ARG A 15 -5.87 -20.16 11.52
N PHE A 16 -6.69 -19.26 12.07
CA PHE A 16 -7.27 -18.13 11.35
C PHE A 16 -6.19 -17.19 10.79
N PHE A 17 -5.26 -16.75 11.62
CA PHE A 17 -4.16 -15.88 11.16
C PHE A 17 -3.23 -16.56 10.16
N ARG A 18 -2.93 -17.86 10.34
CA ARG A 18 -2.14 -18.64 9.37
C ARG A 18 -2.77 -18.72 7.98
N ARG A 19 -4.08 -18.50 7.87
CA ARG A 19 -4.82 -18.45 6.61
C ARG A 19 -4.95 -17.04 6.05
N GLY A 20 -4.33 -16.04 6.68
CA GLY A 20 -4.35 -14.65 6.24
C GLY A 20 -5.50 -13.82 6.82
N GLY A 21 -6.21 -14.31 7.85
CA GLY A 21 -7.20 -13.48 8.54
C GLY A 21 -6.58 -12.23 9.15
N SER A 22 -7.26 -11.08 9.07
CA SER A 22 -6.83 -9.83 9.71
C SER A 22 -7.51 -9.62 11.07
N LEU A 23 -6.99 -8.73 11.91
CA LEU A 23 -7.63 -8.40 13.19
C LEU A 23 -9.03 -7.83 12.99
N ARG A 24 -9.23 -7.01 11.96
CA ARG A 24 -10.54 -6.49 11.58
C ARG A 24 -11.56 -7.61 11.33
N MET A 25 -11.17 -8.68 10.64
CA MET A 25 -12.07 -9.82 10.39
C MET A 25 -12.41 -10.62 11.64
N LEU A 26 -11.56 -10.58 12.68
CA LEU A 26 -11.80 -11.28 13.95
C LEU A 26 -12.66 -10.45 14.90
N LEU A 27 -12.49 -9.13 14.89
CA LEU A 27 -13.18 -8.18 15.78
C LEU A 27 -14.46 -7.59 15.17
N ASP A 28 -14.69 -7.84 13.87
CA ASP A 28 -15.92 -7.52 13.13
C ASP A 28 -16.37 -6.04 13.28
N ASP A 29 -17.67 -5.79 13.44
CA ASP A 29 -18.27 -4.47 13.53
C ASP A 29 -17.76 -3.61 14.70
N ASP A 30 -17.29 -4.22 15.79
CA ASP A 30 -16.84 -3.51 17.00
C ASP A 30 -15.70 -2.54 16.72
N VAL A 31 -14.84 -2.84 15.74
CA VAL A 31 -13.69 -2.01 15.39
C VAL A 31 -13.90 -1.15 14.15
N THR A 32 -15.01 -1.33 13.41
CA THR A 32 -15.23 -0.60 12.14
C THR A 32 -15.31 0.90 12.34
N GLN A 33 -16.11 1.39 13.30
CA GLN A 33 -16.26 2.82 13.55
C GLN A 33 -14.97 3.48 14.11
N PRO A 34 -14.26 2.88 15.08
CA PRO A 34 -12.94 3.35 15.49
C PRO A 34 -11.95 3.47 14.34
N LEU A 35 -11.82 2.44 13.48
CA LEU A 35 -10.88 2.45 12.35
C LEU A 35 -11.24 3.53 11.32
N ASN A 36 -12.52 3.72 11.01
CA ASN A 36 -12.98 4.81 10.14
C ASN A 36 -12.67 6.19 10.72
N THR A 37 -12.71 6.33 12.04
CA THR A 37 -12.37 7.59 12.72
C THR A 37 -10.87 7.86 12.65
N LEU A 38 -10.03 6.85 12.91
CA LEU A 38 -8.59 6.96 12.76
C LEU A 38 -8.17 7.25 11.32
N TYR A 39 -8.81 6.61 10.34
CA TYR A 39 -8.56 6.88 8.92
C TYR A 39 -8.85 8.34 8.57
N ARG A 40 -10.02 8.86 8.95
CA ARG A 40 -10.37 10.27 8.71
C ARG A 40 -9.40 11.23 9.38
N TYR A 41 -8.97 10.93 10.60
CA TYR A 41 -8.00 11.76 11.30
C TYR A 41 -6.62 11.73 10.64
N ALA A 42 -6.17 10.56 10.16
CA ALA A 42 -4.93 10.42 9.40
C ALA A 42 -4.96 11.24 8.10
N MET A 43 -6.09 11.24 7.39
CA MET A 43 -6.29 12.08 6.20
C MET A 43 -6.20 13.57 6.55
N GLN A 44 -6.83 14.02 7.64
CA GLN A 44 -6.74 15.42 8.09
C GLN A 44 -5.29 15.83 8.42
N LEU A 45 -4.50 14.93 9.00
CA LEU A 45 -3.08 15.18 9.24
C LEU A 45 -2.31 15.35 7.93
N MET A 46 -2.61 14.55 6.90
CA MET A 46 -2.02 14.75 5.56
C MET A 46 -2.39 16.12 4.97
N ASP A 47 -3.63 16.56 5.12
CA ASP A 47 -4.10 17.85 4.59
C ASP A 47 -3.35 19.05 5.19
N VAL A 48 -2.84 18.92 6.42
CA VAL A 48 -2.01 19.95 7.08
C VAL A 48 -0.51 19.65 7.01
N ASN A 49 -0.08 18.71 6.15
CA ASN A 49 1.30 18.26 5.95
C ASN A 49 1.98 17.61 7.18
N GLU A 50 1.19 17.15 8.15
CA GLU A 50 1.67 16.40 9.32
C GLU A 50 1.88 14.90 8.99
N PHE A 51 2.73 14.65 8.00
CA PHE A 51 2.95 13.31 7.43
C PHE A 51 3.52 12.30 8.44
N ALA A 52 4.33 12.75 9.40
CA ALA A 52 4.87 11.88 10.44
C ALA A 52 3.76 11.34 11.36
N GLY A 53 2.79 12.19 11.71
CA GLY A 53 1.61 11.80 12.48
C GLY A 53 0.70 10.86 11.70
N ALA A 54 0.40 11.22 10.45
CA ALA A 54 -0.42 10.41 9.55
C ALA A 54 0.19 9.00 9.33
N ALA A 55 1.50 8.92 9.09
CA ALA A 55 2.19 7.64 8.88
C ALA A 55 2.02 6.67 10.06
N ARG A 56 2.11 7.16 11.31
CA ARG A 56 1.89 6.31 12.50
C ARG A 56 0.47 5.75 12.55
N LEU A 57 -0.53 6.55 12.18
CA LEU A 57 -1.93 6.10 12.12
C LEU A 57 -2.15 5.10 10.99
N PHE A 58 -1.63 5.35 9.79
CA PHE A 58 -1.76 4.38 8.70
C PHE A 58 -1.02 3.08 8.98
N GLN A 59 0.14 3.12 9.65
CA GLN A 59 0.83 1.91 10.11
C GLN A 59 -0.01 1.11 11.12
N LEU A 60 -0.74 1.78 12.02
CA LEU A 60 -1.68 1.09 12.89
C LEU A 60 -2.83 0.47 12.09
N LEU A 61 -3.40 1.21 11.13
CA LEU A 61 -4.50 0.74 10.29
C LEU A 61 -4.11 -0.50 9.47
N THR A 62 -2.88 -0.58 8.95
CA THR A 62 -2.40 -1.78 8.22
C THR A 62 -2.19 -3.00 9.11
N ILE A 63 -1.99 -2.83 10.42
CA ILE A 63 -1.97 -3.93 11.39
C ILE A 63 -3.38 -4.48 11.61
N TYR A 64 -4.38 -3.60 11.69
CA TYR A 64 -5.78 -4.00 11.84
C TYR A 64 -6.34 -4.64 10.58
N ASP A 65 -6.05 -4.06 9.42
CA ASP A 65 -6.45 -4.59 8.13
C ASP A 65 -5.30 -4.56 7.12
N ALA A 66 -4.58 -5.68 7.05
CA ALA A 66 -3.47 -5.87 6.13
C ALA A 66 -3.89 -5.98 4.66
N TRP A 67 -5.19 -6.08 4.37
CA TRP A 67 -5.76 -6.22 3.02
C TRP A 67 -6.34 -4.91 2.47
N SER A 68 -6.26 -3.81 3.22
CA SER A 68 -6.75 -2.51 2.76
C SER A 68 -5.75 -1.83 1.83
N PHE A 69 -6.14 -1.67 0.56
CA PHE A 69 -5.34 -0.91 -0.43
C PHE A 69 -5.08 0.51 0.07
N ASP A 70 -6.11 1.21 0.54
CA ASP A 70 -6.03 2.62 0.91
C ASP A 70 -5.08 2.82 2.10
N TYR A 71 -5.10 1.93 3.09
CA TYR A 71 -4.20 2.06 4.25
C TYR A 71 -2.73 1.96 3.84
N TRP A 72 -2.40 0.99 2.98
CA TRP A 72 -1.05 0.83 2.47
C TRP A 72 -0.65 1.97 1.53
N PHE A 73 -1.54 2.39 0.64
CA PHE A 73 -1.25 3.44 -0.32
C PHE A 73 -1.01 4.79 0.37
N ARG A 74 -1.88 5.17 1.32
CA ARG A 74 -1.72 6.42 2.10
C ARG A 74 -0.49 6.38 3.02
N LEU A 75 -0.13 5.22 3.58
CA LEU A 75 1.14 5.06 4.29
C LEU A 75 2.33 5.36 3.37
N GLY A 76 2.30 4.85 2.14
CA GLY A 76 3.30 5.12 1.11
C GLY A 76 3.44 6.60 0.81
N GLU A 77 2.32 7.32 0.64
CA GLU A 77 2.32 8.78 0.40
C GLU A 77 2.95 9.55 1.57
N CYS A 78 2.62 9.17 2.81
CA CYS A 78 3.21 9.80 3.99
C CYS A 78 4.73 9.56 4.08
N CYS A 79 5.19 8.35 3.79
CA CYS A 79 6.62 8.02 3.75
C CYS A 79 7.34 8.75 2.61
N GLN A 80 6.73 8.81 1.42
CA GLN A 80 7.26 9.52 0.25
C GLN A 80 7.43 11.01 0.53
N ALA A 81 6.43 11.65 1.15
CA ALA A 81 6.50 13.06 1.54
C ALA A 81 7.64 13.35 2.54
N GLN A 82 7.97 12.37 3.39
CA GLN A 82 9.08 12.43 4.34
C GLN A 82 10.42 11.98 3.74
N LYS A 83 10.47 11.60 2.46
CA LYS A 83 11.65 11.04 1.77
C LYS A 83 12.16 9.73 2.41
N HIS A 84 11.30 9.01 3.12
CA HIS A 84 11.56 7.66 3.61
C HIS A 84 11.29 6.66 2.47
N TRP A 85 12.19 6.66 1.48
CA TRP A 85 11.97 5.98 0.20
C TRP A 85 11.78 4.48 0.34
N GLY A 86 12.53 3.82 1.23
CA GLY A 86 12.44 2.37 1.43
C GLY A 86 11.06 1.94 1.95
N GLU A 87 10.57 2.65 2.96
CA GLU A 87 9.26 2.45 3.56
C GLU A 87 8.13 2.78 2.58
N ALA A 88 8.28 3.85 1.79
CA ALA A 88 7.32 4.21 0.74
C ALA A 88 7.22 3.10 -0.33
N ILE A 89 8.37 2.63 -0.82
CA ILE A 89 8.44 1.52 -1.79
C ILE A 89 7.78 0.26 -1.23
N TYR A 90 8.06 -0.07 0.04
CA TYR A 90 7.45 -1.23 0.69
C TYR A 90 5.92 -1.09 0.75
N ALA A 91 5.44 0.05 1.20
CA ALA A 91 4.00 0.31 1.35
C ALA A 91 3.26 0.30 0.00
N TYR A 92 3.81 0.95 -1.04
CA TYR A 92 3.26 0.88 -2.38
C TYR A 92 3.31 -0.53 -2.98
N GLY A 93 4.37 -1.30 -2.69
CA GLY A 93 4.46 -2.70 -3.09
C GLY A 93 3.34 -3.55 -2.48
N ARG A 94 3.03 -3.35 -1.20
CA ARG A 94 1.88 -4.00 -0.54
C ARG A 94 0.55 -3.58 -1.15
N ALA A 95 0.36 -2.29 -1.42
CA ALA A 95 -0.83 -1.78 -2.08
C ALA A 95 -1.03 -2.41 -3.47
N ALA A 96 0.04 -2.48 -4.29
CA ALA A 96 0.00 -3.09 -5.63
C ALA A 96 -0.32 -4.59 -5.60
N GLN A 97 0.09 -5.32 -4.57
CA GLN A 97 -0.27 -6.74 -4.41
C GLN A 97 -1.75 -6.94 -4.05
N ILE A 98 -2.34 -6.01 -3.31
CA ILE A 98 -3.76 -6.05 -2.92
C ILE A 98 -4.65 -5.69 -4.11
N LYS A 99 -4.29 -4.64 -4.85
CA LYS A 99 -5.04 -4.14 -6.00
C LYS A 99 -4.14 -4.08 -7.23
N ILE A 100 -4.06 -5.20 -7.93
CA ILE A 100 -3.14 -5.44 -9.06
C ILE A 100 -3.49 -4.56 -10.28
N ASP A 101 -4.75 -4.16 -10.41
CA ASP A 101 -5.27 -3.32 -11.49
C ASP A 101 -5.17 -1.81 -11.19
N ALA A 102 -4.59 -1.40 -10.05
CA ALA A 102 -4.40 0.01 -9.71
C ALA A 102 -3.03 0.53 -10.18
N PRO A 103 -2.95 1.30 -11.29
CA PRO A 103 -1.66 1.74 -11.84
C PRO A 103 -0.94 2.78 -10.95
N GLN A 104 -1.68 3.46 -10.07
CA GLN A 104 -1.13 4.47 -9.15
C GLN A 104 -0.07 3.93 -8.18
N ALA A 105 -0.21 2.68 -7.71
CA ALA A 105 0.75 2.07 -6.78
C ALA A 105 2.11 1.81 -7.43
N PRO A 106 2.22 1.10 -8.56
CA PRO A 106 3.50 0.96 -9.24
C PRO A 106 4.03 2.28 -9.81
N TRP A 107 3.17 3.25 -10.14
CA TRP A 107 3.61 4.60 -10.51
C TRP A 107 4.34 5.30 -9.35
N ALA A 108 3.71 5.38 -8.17
CA ALA A 108 4.31 6.04 -7.01
C ALA A 108 5.58 5.30 -6.52
N ALA A 109 5.60 3.96 -6.62
CA ALA A 109 6.81 3.19 -6.37
C ALA A 109 7.93 3.53 -7.36
N ALA A 110 7.62 3.73 -8.65
CA ALA A 110 8.62 4.14 -9.65
C ALA A 110 9.22 5.51 -9.32
N GLU A 111 8.42 6.48 -8.91
CA GLU A 111 8.90 7.79 -8.46
C GLU A 111 9.87 7.66 -7.27
N CYS A 112 9.53 6.81 -6.29
CA CYS A 112 10.40 6.55 -5.15
C CYS A 112 11.70 5.84 -5.56
N TYR A 113 11.65 4.87 -6.47
CA TYR A 113 12.84 4.20 -6.99
C TYR A 113 13.77 5.17 -7.73
N LEU A 114 13.21 6.11 -8.51
CA LEU A 114 14.01 7.14 -9.17
C LEU A 114 14.62 8.11 -8.15
N ALA A 115 13.88 8.48 -7.10
CA ALA A 115 14.38 9.36 -6.05
C ALA A 115 15.53 8.76 -5.22
N CYS A 116 15.69 7.44 -5.20
CA CYS A 116 16.81 6.74 -4.57
C CYS A 116 17.81 6.11 -5.56
N ASP A 117 17.86 6.64 -6.80
CA ASP A 117 18.76 6.23 -7.88
C ASP A 117 18.68 4.74 -8.28
N ASN A 118 17.58 4.07 -7.92
CA ASN A 118 17.33 2.68 -8.28
C ASN A 118 16.61 2.57 -9.62
N VAL A 119 17.31 2.96 -10.69
CA VAL A 119 16.78 3.01 -12.06
C VAL A 119 16.28 1.65 -12.54
N CYS A 120 16.95 0.55 -12.17
CA CYS A 120 16.55 -0.80 -12.58
C CYS A 120 15.13 -1.16 -12.11
N TYR A 121 14.81 -0.87 -10.85
CA TYR A 121 13.49 -1.15 -10.30
C TYR A 121 12.44 -0.12 -10.73
N ALA A 122 12.84 1.15 -10.95
CA ALA A 122 11.96 2.15 -11.56
C ALA A 122 11.46 1.69 -12.94
N ILE A 123 12.35 1.19 -13.80
CA ILE A 123 11.98 0.64 -15.13
C ILE A 123 10.98 -0.51 -15.00
N LYS A 124 11.18 -1.42 -14.03
CA LYS A 124 10.25 -2.55 -13.80
C LYS A 124 8.86 -2.05 -13.37
N ALA A 125 8.82 -1.08 -12.46
CA ALA A 125 7.58 -0.48 -11.97
C ALA A 125 6.83 0.26 -13.09
N LEU A 126 7.52 1.05 -13.92
CA LEU A 126 6.91 1.73 -15.07
C LEU A 126 6.38 0.77 -16.13
N LYS A 127 7.10 -0.33 -16.40
CA LYS A 127 6.59 -1.40 -17.28
C LYS A 127 5.31 -2.03 -16.74
N ALA A 128 5.18 -2.16 -15.41
CA ALA A 128 3.94 -2.61 -14.78
C ALA A 128 2.80 -1.61 -14.99
N VAL A 129 3.04 -0.29 -14.83
CA VAL A 129 2.06 0.76 -15.14
C VAL A 129 1.54 0.64 -16.57
N VAL A 130 2.44 0.57 -17.56
CA VAL A 130 2.06 0.44 -18.98
C VAL A 130 1.21 -0.81 -19.22
N ARG A 131 1.57 -1.93 -18.59
CA ARG A 131 0.80 -3.18 -18.70
C ARG A 131 -0.60 -3.07 -18.10
N ILE A 132 -0.72 -2.45 -16.92
CA ILE A 132 -2.00 -2.28 -16.22
C ILE A 132 -2.93 -1.35 -17.00
N CYS A 133 -2.42 -0.23 -17.50
CA CYS A 133 -3.25 0.74 -18.23
C CYS A 133 -3.78 0.20 -19.57
N GLY A 134 -3.13 -0.80 -20.18
CA GLY A 134 -3.59 -1.40 -21.43
C GLY A 134 -3.71 -0.39 -22.58
N GLU A 135 -4.43 -0.74 -23.65
CA GLU A 135 -4.61 0.10 -24.84
C GLU A 135 -5.93 0.90 -24.85
N VAL A 136 -6.91 0.47 -24.05
CA VAL A 136 -8.28 0.98 -24.07
C VAL A 136 -8.67 1.36 -22.64
N SER A 137 -8.32 2.57 -22.19
CA SER A 137 -8.54 2.95 -20.78
C SER A 137 -8.57 4.46 -20.55
N GLU A 138 -9.34 4.86 -19.54
CA GLU A 138 -9.33 6.17 -18.85
C GLU A 138 -7.93 6.63 -18.40
N HIS A 139 -6.94 5.72 -18.36
CA HIS A 139 -5.57 5.97 -17.93
C HIS A 139 -4.57 6.20 -19.07
N GLN A 140 -5.02 6.50 -20.29
CA GLN A 140 -4.13 6.71 -21.45
C GLN A 140 -3.06 7.78 -21.18
N ILE A 141 -3.39 8.85 -20.46
CA ILE A 141 -2.43 9.90 -20.08
C ILE A 141 -1.31 9.34 -19.20
N LEU A 142 -1.65 8.52 -18.21
CA LEU A 142 -0.68 7.92 -17.28
C LEU A 142 0.24 6.93 -18.03
N ARG A 143 -0.34 6.14 -18.95
CA ARG A 143 0.43 5.24 -19.81
C ARG A 143 1.47 6.00 -20.64
N LEU A 144 1.04 7.06 -21.35
CA LEU A 144 1.94 7.85 -22.19
C LEU A 144 3.07 8.48 -21.38
N ARG A 145 2.78 8.94 -20.15
CA ARG A 145 3.81 9.45 -19.23
C ARG A 145 4.81 8.36 -18.85
N ALA A 146 4.34 7.15 -18.54
CA ALA A 146 5.21 6.02 -18.20
C ALA A 146 6.09 5.60 -19.39
N GLU A 147 5.54 5.54 -20.60
CA GLU A 147 6.29 5.22 -21.83
C GLU A 147 7.36 6.28 -22.12
N LYS A 148 7.02 7.56 -22.02
CA LYS A 148 7.98 8.66 -22.19
C LYS A 148 9.10 8.58 -21.16
N MET A 149 8.78 8.30 -19.90
CA MET A 149 9.79 8.18 -18.84
C MET A 149 10.69 6.96 -19.07
N LEU A 150 10.16 5.84 -19.57
CA LEU A 150 10.95 4.67 -19.95
C LEU A 150 11.94 4.98 -21.07
N GLN A 151 11.54 5.72 -22.11
CA GLN A 151 12.44 6.15 -23.20
C GLN A 151 13.59 7.02 -22.67
N GLN A 152 13.28 7.98 -21.80
CA GLN A 152 14.31 8.84 -21.21
C GLN A 152 15.32 8.07 -20.36
N LEU A 153 14.89 6.99 -19.70
CA LEU A 153 15.77 6.15 -18.88
C LEU A 153 16.61 5.20 -19.73
N SER A 154 16.15 4.76 -20.90
CA SER A 154 16.96 3.96 -21.84
C SER A 154 18.02 4.78 -22.56
N ASP A 155 17.78 6.08 -22.78
CA ASP A 155 18.73 6.96 -23.47
C ASP A 155 19.90 7.40 -22.55
N ARG A 156 19.78 7.17 -21.24
CA ARG A 156 20.79 7.53 -20.22
C ARG A 156 21.72 6.38 -19.84
N SER A 157 21.42 5.15 -20.27
CA SER A 157 22.18 3.93 -19.98
C SER A 157 23.09 3.56 -21.15
#